data_AF-A0A315E6J4-F1
#
_entry.id   AF-A0A315E6J4-F1
#
_cell.length_a   1.000
_cell.length_b   1.000
_cell.length_c   1.000
_cell.angle_alpha   90.00
_cell.angle_beta   90.00
_cell.angle_gamma   90.00
#
_symmetry.space_group_name_H-M   'P 1'
#
loop_
_entity.id
_entity.type
_entity.pdbx_description
1 polymer ?
#
loop_
_entity_poly.entity_id
_entity_poly.type
_entity_poly.pdbx_seq_one_letter_code
_entity_poly.pdbx_strand_id
1 'polypeptide(L)' 'MSMKKTIFIIGCAALLVACGETSQDKPGARSDKPVQNGTGVAVYTASGWKAGDKDGWANHLKARASYGQDDHARAPK' A
#
# COMPACT_ATOMS: atom_id res chain seq x y z
N MET A 1 20.21 -35.19 20.25
CA MET A 1 20.68 -33.81 19.99
C MET A 1 21.33 -33.29 21.27
N SER A 2 22.57 -32.78 21.25
CA SER A 2 23.23 -32.25 22.46
C SER A 2 22.58 -30.95 22.94
N MET A 3 22.44 -30.77 24.25
CA MET A 3 21.84 -29.58 24.89
C MET A 3 22.42 -28.24 24.39
N LYS A 4 23.73 -28.20 24.12
CA LYS A 4 24.42 -27.03 23.56
C LYS A 4 23.93 -26.66 22.15
N LYS A 5 23.64 -27.67 21.31
CA LYS A 5 23.08 -27.48 19.96
C LYS A 5 21.64 -26.96 20.04
N THR A 6 20.85 -27.46 20.99
CA THR A 6 19.47 -27.00 21.19
C THR A 6 19.44 -25.51 21.58
N ILE A 7 20.30 -25.09 22.52
CA ILE A 7 20.40 -23.68 22.95
C ILE A 7 20.83 -22.77 21.78
N PHE A 8 21.82 -23.20 20.98
CA PHE A 8 22.28 -22.42 19.84
C PHE A 8 21.18 -22.22 18.78
N ILE A 9 20.45 -23.29 18.45
CA ILE A 9 19.37 -23.22 17.45
C ILE A 9 18.24 -22.29 17.91
N ILE A 10 17.84 -22.36 19.19
CA ILE A 10 16.80 -21.50 19.75
C ILE A 10 17.25 -20.02 19.74
N GLY A 11 18.51 -19.75 20.10
CA GLY A 11 19.08 -18.40 20.07
C GLY A 11 19.08 -17.80 18.66
N CYS A 12 19.49 -18.56 17.65
CA CYS A 12 19.43 -18.12 16.27
C CYS A 12 17.99 -17.84 15.82
N ALA A 13 17.05 -18.73 16.10
CA ALA A 13 15.65 -18.54 15.73
C ALA A 13 15.03 -17.26 16.35
N ALA A 14 15.36 -16.95 17.60
CA ALA A 14 14.87 -15.75 18.27
C ALA A 14 15.40 -14.44 17.62
N LEU A 15 16.66 -14.43 17.17
CA LEU A 15 17.26 -13.28 16.47
C LEU A 15 16.61 -13.04 15.09
N LEU A 16 16.24 -14.11 14.37
CA LEU A 16 15.53 -13.96 13.08
C LEU A 16 14.15 -13.33 13.26
N VAL A 17 13.41 -13.69 14.32
CA VAL A 17 12.07 -13.13 14.58
C VAL A 17 12.14 -11.65 14.97
N ALA A 18 13.21 -11.20 15.63
CA ALA A 18 13.39 -9.79 15.99
C ALA A 18 13.64 -8.86 14.79
N CYS A 19 14.13 -9.39 13.67
CA CYS A 19 14.27 -8.64 12.40
C CYS A 19 13.06 -8.76 11.48
N GLY A 20 12.01 -9.50 11.88
CA GLY A 20 10.77 -9.59 11.11
C GLY A 20 9.98 -8.28 11.19
N GLU A 21 9.36 -7.87 10.09
CA GLU A 21 8.41 -6.75 10.12
C GLU A 21 7.13 -7.12 10.90
N THR A 22 6.48 -6.11 11.47
CA THR A 22 5.16 -6.32 12.10
C THR A 22 4.13 -6.61 11.01
N SER A 23 3.20 -7.53 11.27
CA SER A 23 2.11 -7.88 10.37
C SER A 23 1.38 -6.63 9.84
N GLN A 24 1.29 -6.49 8.51
CA GLN A 24 0.72 -5.33 7.82
C GLN A 24 -0.81 -5.21 7.94
N ASP A 25 -1.46 -6.24 8.48
CA ASP A 25 -2.88 -6.25 8.86
C ASP A 25 -3.15 -5.46 10.14
N LYS A 26 -2.10 -5.13 10.93
CA LYS A 26 -2.23 -4.16 12.02
C LYS A 26 -2.45 -2.78 11.39
N PRO A 27 -3.63 -2.16 11.59
CA PRO A 27 -3.85 -0.80 11.10
C PRO A 27 -2.84 0.11 11.79
N GLY A 28 -2.00 0.80 11.01
CA GLY A 28 -1.20 1.89 11.54
C GLY A 28 -2.08 3.01 12.10
N ALA A 29 -1.46 4.11 12.55
CA ALA A 29 -2.23 5.32 12.86
C ALA A 29 -2.91 5.82 11.57
N ARG A 30 -4.19 5.47 11.39
CA ARG A 30 -5.05 5.84 10.26
C ARG A 30 -5.39 7.33 10.35
N SER A 31 -4.37 8.16 10.11
CA SER A 31 -4.44 9.63 10.11
C SER A 31 -4.66 10.20 8.71
N ASP A 32 -4.84 9.31 7.73
CA ASP A 32 -5.10 9.58 6.33
C ASP A 32 -6.33 10.51 6.17
N LYS A 33 -6.16 11.57 5.39
CA LYS A 33 -7.28 12.43 4.97
C LYS A 33 -8.06 11.75 3.84
N PRO A 34 -9.33 12.13 3.60
CA PRO A 34 -10.06 11.68 2.42
C PRO A 34 -9.25 11.90 1.14
N VAL A 35 -9.08 10.85 0.35
CA VAL A 35 -8.21 10.85 -0.85
C VAL A 35 -8.64 11.90 -1.90
N GLN A 36 -9.92 12.27 -1.92
CA GLN A 36 -10.47 13.26 -2.83
C GLN A 36 -10.06 14.69 -2.45
N ASN A 37 -9.52 14.92 -1.25
CA ASN A 37 -8.94 16.21 -0.88
C ASN A 37 -7.62 16.50 -1.61
N GLY A 38 -6.99 15.47 -2.18
CA GLY A 38 -5.72 15.59 -2.89
C GLY A 38 -4.56 15.93 -1.96
N THR A 39 -3.46 16.37 -2.56
CA THR A 39 -2.19 16.60 -1.85
C THR A 39 -2.04 18.03 -1.34
N GLY A 40 -2.88 18.96 -1.78
CA GLY A 40 -2.72 20.40 -1.54
C GLY A 40 -1.55 21.04 -2.32
N VAL A 41 -0.88 20.27 -3.19
CA VAL A 41 0.27 20.71 -3.96
C VAL A 41 -0.11 20.87 -5.43
N ALA A 42 0.00 22.11 -5.94
CA ALA A 42 -0.48 22.46 -7.28
C ALA A 42 0.21 21.67 -8.40
N VAL A 43 1.53 21.40 -8.30
CA VAL A 43 2.26 20.65 -9.35
C VAL A 43 1.81 19.20 -9.48
N TYR A 44 1.23 18.62 -8.42
CA TYR A 44 0.67 17.26 -8.43
C TYR A 44 -0.84 17.24 -8.61
N THR A 45 -1.43 18.40 -8.91
CA THR A 45 -2.86 18.57 -9.09
C THR A 45 -3.17 18.71 -10.58
N ALA A 46 -4.03 17.84 -11.10
CA ALA A 46 -4.49 17.95 -12.49
C ALA A 46 -5.19 19.29 -12.71
N SER A 47 -4.94 19.93 -13.85
CA SER A 47 -5.55 21.21 -14.20
C SER A 47 -7.09 21.11 -14.19
N GLY A 48 -7.75 22.09 -13.60
CA GLY A 48 -9.22 22.16 -13.50
C GLY A 48 -9.84 21.26 -12.43
N TRP A 49 -9.07 20.39 -11.77
CA TRP A 49 -9.57 19.56 -10.68
C TRP A 49 -9.71 20.35 -9.37
N LYS A 50 -10.75 20.05 -8.59
CA LYS A 50 -11.04 20.71 -7.30
C LYS A 50 -10.92 19.72 -6.14
N ALA A 51 -10.20 20.11 -5.10
CA ALA A 51 -10.11 19.34 -3.87
C ALA A 51 -11.49 19.10 -3.24
N GLY A 52 -11.77 17.86 -2.87
CA GLY A 52 -13.04 17.40 -2.31
C GLY A 52 -14.08 16.96 -3.34
N ASP A 53 -13.81 17.12 -4.65
CA ASP A 53 -14.70 16.62 -5.71
C ASP A 53 -14.63 15.09 -5.81
N LYS A 54 -15.63 14.42 -5.22
CA LYS A 54 -15.70 12.96 -5.16
C LYS A 54 -15.99 12.32 -6.51
N ASP A 55 -16.89 12.90 -7.28
CA ASP A 55 -17.33 12.34 -8.56
C ASP A 55 -16.22 12.53 -9.60
N GLY A 56 -15.61 13.73 -9.65
CA GLY A 56 -14.45 13.99 -10.50
C GLY A 56 -13.27 13.07 -10.16
N TRP A 57 -12.99 12.86 -8.87
CA TRP A 57 -11.94 11.93 -8.44
C TRP A 57 -12.20 10.48 -8.88
N ALA A 58 -13.43 9.99 -8.69
CA ALA A 58 -13.80 8.63 -9.08
C ALA A 58 -13.73 8.44 -10.60
N ASN A 59 -14.18 9.44 -11.37
CA ASN A 59 -14.10 9.43 -12.83
C ASN A 59 -12.65 9.42 -13.33
N HIS A 60 -11.75 10.19 -12.72
CA HIS A 60 -10.33 10.17 -13.03
C HIS A 60 -9.70 8.79 -12.78
N LEU A 61 -10.04 8.12 -11.68
CA LEU A 61 -9.55 6.77 -11.40
C LEU A 61 -10.08 5.75 -12.42
N LYS A 62 -11.37 5.81 -12.75
CA LYS A 62 -11.98 4.94 -13.76
C LYS A 62 -11.30 5.10 -15.12
N ALA A 63 -11.04 6.35 -15.53
CA ALA A 63 -10.33 6.64 -16.77
C ALA A 63 -8.91 6.04 -16.73
N ARG A 64 -8.16 6.25 -15.64
CA ARG A 64 -6.81 5.68 -15.47
C ARG A 64 -6.79 4.16 -15.55
N ALA A 65 -7.73 3.48 -14.88
CA ALA A 65 -7.83 2.02 -14.95
C ALA A 65 -8.08 1.54 -16.39
N SER A 66 -8.87 2.30 -17.16
CA SER A 66 -9.21 1.97 -18.54
C SER A 66 -8.07 2.21 -19.56
N TYR A 67 -7.09 3.06 -19.24
CA TYR A 67 -5.98 3.40 -20.15
C TYR A 67 -4.82 2.38 -20.17
N GLY A 68 -5.12 1.10 -19.95
CA GLY A 68 -4.17 0.00 -20.18
C GLY A 68 -3.25 -0.33 -18.99
N GLN A 69 -3.63 0.07 -17.78
CA GLN A 69 -3.00 -0.37 -16.52
C GLN A 69 -3.80 -1.48 -15.83
N ASP A 70 -4.88 -1.95 -16.45
CA ASP A 70 -5.64 -3.11 -16.01
C ASP A 70 -5.24 -4.32 -16.86
N ASP A 71 -4.34 -5.14 -16.31
CA ASP A 71 -3.88 -6.38 -16.93
C ASP A 71 -5.04 -7.39 -17.12
N HIS A 72 -6.15 -7.25 -16.38
CA HIS A 72 -7.36 -8.05 -16.57
C HIS A 72 -8.19 -7.61 -17.78
N ALA A 73 -8.09 -6.34 -18.19
CA ALA A 73 -8.80 -5.83 -19.37
C ALA A 73 -8.18 -6.31 -20.69
N ARG A 74 -6.98 -6.91 -20.65
CA ARG A 74 -6.18 -7.29 -21.83
C ARG A 74 -5.75 -8.76 -21.83
N ALA A 75 -6.49 -9.66 -21.18
CA ALA A 75 -6.30 -11.10 -21.39
C ALA A 75 -6.83 -11.49 -22.79
N PRO A 76 -5.99 -11.83 -23.78
CA PRO A 76 -6.49 -12.44 -25.01
C PRO A 76 -7.09 -13.80 -24.68
N LYS A 77 -8.19 -14.14 -25.37
CA LYS A 77 -8.71 -15.52 -25.41
C LYS A 77 -7.75 -16.43 -26.16
#